data_AF-A0A958AD79-F1
#
_entry.id   AF-A0A958AD79-F1
#
_cell.length_a   1.000
_cell.length_b   1.000
_cell.length_c   1.000
_cell.angle_alpha   90.00
_cell.angle_beta   90.00
_cell.angle_gamma   90.00
#
_symmetry.space_group_name_H-M   'P 1'
#
loop_
_entity.id
_entity.type
_entity.pdbx_description
1 polymer ?
#
loop_
_entity_poly.entity_id
_entity_poly.type
_entity_poly.pdbx_seq_one_letter_code
_entity_poly.pdbx_strand_id
1 'polypeptide(L)'
;MYQNPNRLSSNQRRSRILWVAAGLVSVLAVGCLFCGVAVVSFVLVDPLGLLTTKGVASAPSSRIRPSEPAALGDAPVTSSKGTPLPTSPPPATPTPHPTPTITPTPPGSTPIAVEPAEGWSFEGVRVQPDSGLGGLIVYGEALNDSGAPQRVLGLQSVLYDSQGKSLTKEVVDDYWPLETVPPEGRMPFELTVLGPSQADRVELQIATEPGNAPRTDFELSNIKGIEQETDYCVTGRARNLGQPLNEYLMTVAVLYDDDDRVINWGIGYQPADDAPVGDETVIVSACAERFNNVVARYDLRAWGE
;
A
#
# COMPACT_ATOMS: atom_id res chain seq x y z
N MET A 1 7.35 28.42 -10.47
CA MET A 1 7.39 26.99 -10.86
C MET A 1 8.21 26.25 -9.81
N TYR A 2 7.57 25.83 -8.73
CA TYR A 2 8.17 24.91 -7.75
C TYR A 2 7.93 23.49 -8.27
N GLN A 3 9.00 22.78 -8.62
CA GLN A 3 8.92 21.35 -8.91
C GLN A 3 8.72 20.62 -7.59
N ASN A 4 7.62 19.88 -7.47
CA ASN A 4 7.34 19.00 -6.34
C ASN A 4 8.37 17.83 -6.35
N PRO A 5 9.24 17.71 -5.33
CA PRO A 5 10.24 16.64 -5.27
C PRO A 5 9.64 15.24 -5.00
N ASN A 6 8.34 15.12 -4.74
CA ASN A 6 7.67 13.83 -4.47
C ASN A 6 7.15 13.12 -5.74
N ARG A 7 7.49 13.60 -6.95
CA ARG A 7 7.26 12.84 -8.19
C ARG A 7 8.28 11.69 -8.31
N LEU A 8 8.13 10.66 -7.49
CA LEU A 8 8.82 9.39 -7.70
C LEU A 8 8.26 8.73 -8.97
N SER A 9 9.14 8.56 -9.96
CA SER A 9 8.80 7.91 -11.23
C SER A 9 8.29 6.48 -11.01
N SER A 10 7.38 6.02 -11.87
CA SER A 10 6.83 4.64 -11.85
C SER A 10 7.89 3.53 -11.92
N ASN A 11 9.17 3.86 -12.18
CA ASN A 11 10.30 2.95 -12.11
C ASN A 11 10.59 2.44 -10.68
N GLN A 12 10.22 3.15 -9.60
CA GLN A 12 10.33 2.58 -8.24
C GLN A 12 9.31 1.48 -7.96
N ARG A 13 8.16 1.45 -8.66
CA ARG A 13 7.20 0.32 -8.58
C ARG A 13 7.76 -0.97 -9.18
N ARG A 14 8.71 -0.90 -10.13
CA ARG A 14 9.32 -2.10 -10.75
C ARG A 14 10.41 -2.77 -9.90
N SER A 15 11.01 -2.05 -8.94
CA SER A 15 12.07 -2.64 -8.11
C SER A 15 11.56 -3.61 -7.04
N ARG A 16 10.28 -3.55 -6.66
CA ARG A 16 9.67 -4.46 -5.67
C ARG A 16 9.27 -5.81 -6.28
N ILE A 17 9.01 -5.88 -7.59
CA ILE A 17 8.68 -7.13 -8.32
C ILE A 17 9.90 -8.04 -8.47
N LEU A 18 11.13 -7.50 -8.53
CA LEU A 18 12.33 -8.31 -8.76
C LEU A 18 12.84 -9.09 -7.54
N TRP A 19 12.46 -8.74 -6.31
CA TRP A 19 12.95 -9.44 -5.11
C TRP A 19 12.11 -10.67 -4.73
N VAL A 20 10.85 -10.75 -5.14
CA VAL A 20 9.98 -11.92 -4.87
C VAL A 20 10.32 -13.09 -5.81
N ALA A 21 10.80 -12.81 -7.03
CA ALA A 21 11.21 -13.86 -7.97
C ALA A 21 12.50 -14.60 -7.57
N ALA A 22 13.31 -14.05 -6.66
CA ALA A 22 14.55 -14.71 -6.20
C ALA A 22 14.34 -15.67 -5.02
N GLY A 23 13.19 -15.63 -4.33
CA GLY A 23 12.89 -16.49 -3.18
C GLY A 23 12.18 -17.80 -3.51
N LEU A 24 11.60 -17.93 -4.71
CA LEU A 24 10.72 -19.05 -5.07
C LEU A 24 11.42 -20.23 -5.77
N VAL A 25 12.76 -20.26 -5.81
CA VAL A 25 13.54 -21.34 -6.47
C VAL A 25 14.06 -22.39 -5.46
N SER A 26 13.86 -22.23 -4.15
CA SER A 26 14.51 -23.10 -3.14
C SER A 26 13.61 -24.11 -2.41
N VAL A 27 12.36 -24.35 -2.81
CA VAL A 27 11.46 -25.30 -2.10
C VAL A 27 11.08 -26.55 -2.93
N LEU A 28 11.59 -26.72 -4.16
CA LEU A 28 11.32 -27.93 -4.97
C LEU A 28 12.36 -29.05 -4.84
N ALA A 29 12.98 -29.18 -3.66
CA ALA A 29 13.89 -30.29 -3.38
C ALA A 29 13.76 -30.73 -1.92
N VAL A 30 12.72 -31.51 -1.60
CA VAL A 30 12.69 -32.63 -0.63
C VAL A 30 11.21 -33.05 -0.53
N GLY A 31 10.87 -34.22 -1.07
CA GLY A 31 9.51 -34.75 -0.91
C GLY A 31 9.03 -35.82 -1.89
N CYS A 32 9.86 -36.35 -2.79
CA CYS A 32 9.51 -37.54 -3.58
C CYS A 32 10.02 -38.80 -2.89
N LEU A 33 9.28 -39.29 -1.90
CA LEU A 33 9.41 -40.68 -1.48
C LEU A 33 8.14 -41.15 -0.76
N PHE A 34 7.08 -41.50 -1.50
CA PHE A 34 6.25 -42.67 -1.18
C PHE A 34 5.44 -43.09 -2.42
N CYS A 35 5.54 -44.38 -2.70
CA CYS A 35 5.08 -45.07 -3.89
C CYS A 35 3.54 -45.20 -3.99
N GLY A 36 3.03 -45.07 -5.23
CA GLY A 36 2.36 -46.17 -5.93
C GLY A 36 0.91 -46.47 -5.60
N VAL A 37 -0.01 -46.07 -6.50
CA VAL A 37 -1.12 -46.92 -6.98
C VAL A 37 -1.33 -46.67 -8.47
N ALA A 38 -1.67 -47.75 -9.17
CA ALA A 38 -1.61 -48.00 -10.59
C ALA A 38 -2.75 -47.40 -11.45
N VAL A 39 -2.38 -47.09 -12.72
CA VAL A 39 -3.05 -47.43 -14.00
C VAL A 39 -4.55 -47.14 -14.14
N VAL A 40 -4.91 -46.25 -15.08
CA VAL A 40 -5.73 -46.60 -16.27
C VAL A 40 -5.30 -45.71 -17.45
N SER A 41 -4.83 -46.37 -18.49
CA SER A 41 -4.56 -45.79 -19.82
C SER A 41 -5.87 -45.59 -20.59
N PHE A 42 -6.04 -44.43 -21.22
CA PHE A 42 -6.86 -44.34 -22.44
C PHE A 42 -6.07 -43.62 -23.53
N VAL A 43 -5.66 -44.43 -24.50
CA VAL A 43 -5.12 -44.02 -25.79
C VAL A 43 -6.33 -43.78 -26.69
N LEU A 44 -6.53 -42.55 -27.16
CA LEU A 44 -7.25 -42.30 -28.40
C LEU A 44 -6.30 -41.57 -29.34
N VAL A 45 -5.85 -42.37 -30.31
CA VAL A 45 -5.17 -41.96 -31.52
C VAL A 45 -6.21 -41.26 -32.39
N ASP A 46 -5.87 -40.09 -32.93
CA ASP A 46 -6.38 -39.73 -34.26
C ASP A 46 -5.25 -39.19 -35.14
N PRO A 47 -5.24 -39.54 -36.45
CA PRO A 47 -4.05 -39.52 -37.27
C PRO A 47 -3.96 -38.31 -38.20
N LEU A 48 -2.72 -38.00 -38.58
CA LEU A 48 -2.28 -37.38 -39.83
C LEU A 48 -2.88 -36.03 -40.27
N GLY A 49 -2.02 -35.02 -40.25
CA GLY A 49 -2.13 -33.81 -41.07
C GLY A 49 -0.83 -33.01 -41.04
N LEU A 50 0.13 -33.42 -41.87
CA LEU A 50 1.41 -32.74 -42.12
C LEU A 50 1.22 -31.24 -42.40
N LEU A 51 2.13 -30.40 -41.91
CA LEU A 51 3.02 -29.64 -42.80
C LEU A 51 4.25 -29.09 -42.06
N THR A 52 5.38 -29.43 -42.66
CA THR A 52 6.77 -29.09 -42.38
C THR A 52 7.09 -27.61 -42.58
N THR A 53 7.94 -27.04 -41.70
CA THR A 53 9.06 -26.17 -42.12
C THR A 53 10.29 -26.35 -41.23
N LYS A 54 11.38 -26.80 -41.87
CA LYS A 54 12.80 -26.57 -41.53
C LYS A 54 13.02 -25.06 -41.27
N GLY A 55 13.96 -24.56 -40.48
CA GLY A 55 15.13 -25.13 -39.83
C GLY A 55 16.13 -23.99 -39.55
N VAL A 56 16.87 -24.12 -38.44
CA VAL A 56 18.25 -23.68 -38.20
C VAL A 56 18.60 -22.18 -38.32
N ALA A 57 18.92 -21.57 -37.17
CA ALA A 57 20.23 -20.91 -36.95
C ALA A 57 20.44 -20.67 -35.45
N SER A 58 21.39 -21.43 -34.90
CA SER A 58 21.95 -21.27 -33.55
C SER A 58 22.94 -20.11 -33.56
N ALA A 59 22.86 -19.20 -32.59
CA ALA A 59 23.82 -18.12 -32.39
C ALA A 59 24.40 -18.18 -30.95
N PRO A 60 25.69 -17.84 -30.78
CA PRO A 60 26.48 -18.27 -29.63
C PRO A 60 26.26 -17.47 -28.34
N SER A 61 26.37 -18.20 -27.22
CA SER A 61 26.52 -17.69 -25.85
C SER A 61 27.64 -16.65 -25.74
N SER A 62 27.29 -15.44 -25.32
CA SER A 62 28.22 -14.48 -24.74
C SER A 62 28.26 -14.68 -23.21
N ARG A 63 29.33 -15.36 -22.79
CA ARG A 63 29.78 -15.53 -21.41
C ARG A 63 30.17 -14.14 -20.85
N ILE A 64 29.32 -13.54 -20.01
CA ILE A 64 29.71 -12.37 -19.22
C ILE A 64 30.44 -12.85 -17.96
N ARG A 65 31.64 -12.30 -17.80
CA ARG A 65 32.67 -12.59 -16.81
C ARG A 65 32.30 -11.95 -15.47
N PRO A 66 32.42 -12.65 -14.33
CA PRO A 66 32.37 -12.02 -13.01
C PRO A 66 33.65 -11.21 -12.79
N SER A 67 33.49 -9.93 -12.43
CA SER A 67 34.59 -9.09 -11.99
C SER A 67 34.90 -9.37 -10.53
N GLU A 68 36.14 -9.79 -10.36
CA GLU A 68 36.98 -9.98 -9.18
C GLU A 68 36.84 -8.90 -8.08
N PRO A 69 36.84 -9.30 -6.79
CA PRO A 69 36.81 -8.37 -5.65
C PRO A 69 38.21 -7.81 -5.35
N ALA A 70 38.31 -6.49 -5.22
CA ALA A 70 39.49 -5.83 -4.69
C ALA A 70 39.49 -5.90 -3.16
N ALA A 71 40.38 -6.73 -2.62
CA ALA A 71 40.89 -6.61 -1.27
C ALA A 71 41.93 -5.49 -1.20
N LEU A 72 41.93 -4.69 -0.13
CA LEU A 72 43.11 -4.06 0.50
C LEU A 72 42.66 -3.10 1.62
N GLY A 73 43.19 -3.28 2.83
CA GLY A 73 43.25 -2.19 3.81
C GLY A 73 43.14 -2.55 5.29
N ASP A 74 43.86 -3.56 5.79
CA ASP A 74 44.08 -3.71 7.23
C ASP A 74 45.03 -2.61 7.74
N ALA A 75 44.53 -1.71 8.59
CA ALA A 75 45.33 -0.77 9.36
C ALA A 75 45.52 -1.30 10.80
N PRO A 76 46.74 -1.31 11.35
CA PRO A 76 46.99 -1.73 12.72
C PRO A 76 46.53 -0.65 13.71
N VAL A 77 45.50 -0.94 14.51
CA VAL A 77 45.12 -0.09 15.64
C VAL A 77 46.00 -0.43 16.83
N THR A 78 46.77 0.55 17.28
CA THR A 78 47.65 0.51 18.45
C THR A 78 46.83 0.41 19.73
N SER A 79 47.08 -0.66 20.49
CA SER A 79 46.47 -0.93 21.79
C SER A 79 47.14 -0.04 22.86
N SER A 80 46.42 0.97 23.35
CA SER A 80 46.86 1.78 24.49
C SER A 80 46.40 1.13 25.79
N LYS A 81 47.39 0.75 26.62
CA LYS A 81 47.21 0.14 27.94
C LYS A 81 46.78 1.21 28.93
N GLY A 82 45.46 1.38 29.09
CA GLY A 82 44.86 2.29 30.06
C GLY A 82 45.08 1.82 31.50
N THR A 83 45.60 2.73 32.32
CA THR A 83 45.76 2.62 33.77
C THR A 83 44.42 2.34 34.46
N PRO A 84 44.33 1.41 35.43
CA PRO A 84 43.10 1.17 36.17
C PRO A 84 42.71 2.41 36.99
N LEU A 85 41.51 2.94 36.71
CA LEU A 85 40.89 4.02 37.45
C LEU A 85 40.38 3.48 38.80
N PRO A 86 40.53 4.21 39.92
CA PRO A 86 40.03 3.80 41.22
C PRO A 86 38.54 3.48 41.17
N THR A 87 38.20 2.26 41.61
CA THR A 87 36.84 1.75 41.75
C THR A 87 36.08 2.60 42.76
N SER A 88 35.09 3.35 42.29
CA SER A 88 34.14 4.05 43.15
C SER A 88 33.27 3.05 43.93
N PRO A 89 32.90 3.36 45.17
CA PRO A 89 32.03 2.53 45.98
C PRO A 89 30.68 2.31 45.29
N PRO A 90 30.05 1.14 45.49
CA PRO A 90 28.80 0.80 44.83
C PRO A 90 27.71 1.83 45.19
N PRO A 91 27.01 2.39 44.19
CA PRO A 91 25.86 3.25 44.43
C PRO A 91 24.84 2.51 45.30
N ALA A 92 24.25 3.21 46.26
CA ALA A 92 23.19 2.66 47.09
C ALA A 92 22.09 2.07 46.20
N THR A 93 21.77 0.79 46.42
CA THR A 93 20.71 0.09 45.70
C THR A 93 19.40 0.87 45.90
N PRO A 94 18.79 1.43 44.83
CA PRO A 94 17.54 2.13 44.96
C PRO A 94 16.48 1.14 45.45
N THR A 95 15.77 1.53 46.50
CA THR A 95 14.63 0.78 47.01
C THR A 95 13.62 0.63 45.87
N PRO A 96 13.13 -0.59 45.56
CA PRO A 96 12.19 -0.78 44.45
C PRO A 96 10.97 0.09 44.69
N HIS A 97 10.82 1.12 43.84
CA HIS A 97 9.59 1.88 43.77
C HIS A 97 8.51 0.91 43.28
N PRO A 98 7.31 0.88 43.89
CA PRO A 98 6.23 0.01 43.41
C PRO A 98 6.03 0.27 41.92
N THR A 99 6.30 -0.75 41.11
CA THR A 99 6.00 -0.72 39.68
C THR A 99 4.50 -0.48 39.57
N PRO A 100 4.04 0.62 38.96
CA PRO A 100 2.62 0.81 38.72
C PRO A 100 2.14 -0.40 37.93
N THR A 101 1.15 -1.11 38.50
CA THR A 101 0.50 -2.20 37.79
C THR A 101 -0.28 -1.55 36.67
N ILE A 102 0.31 -1.55 35.47
CA ILE A 102 -0.33 -1.08 34.26
C ILE A 102 -1.52 -2.03 34.04
N THR A 103 -2.73 -1.51 34.25
CA THR A 103 -3.92 -2.23 33.84
C THR A 103 -3.87 -2.24 32.31
N PRO A 104 -3.90 -3.41 31.65
CA PRO A 104 -3.88 -3.47 30.20
C PRO A 104 -5.04 -2.63 29.67
N THR A 105 -4.72 -1.57 28.92
CA THR A 105 -5.70 -0.86 28.10
C THR A 105 -6.35 -1.90 27.20
N PRO A 106 -7.70 -1.97 27.13
CA PRO A 106 -8.37 -2.91 26.24
C PRO A 106 -7.79 -2.78 24.83
N PRO A 107 -7.36 -3.88 24.19
CA PRO A 107 -7.02 -3.82 22.77
C PRO A 107 -8.26 -3.33 22.02
N GLY A 108 -8.16 -2.17 21.38
CA GLY A 108 -9.27 -1.60 20.59
C GLY A 108 -9.69 -0.17 20.93
N SER A 109 -8.96 0.60 21.73
CA SER A 109 -9.19 2.06 21.75
C SER A 109 -8.89 2.63 20.37
N THR A 110 -9.96 2.86 19.59
CA THR A 110 -9.88 3.49 18.29
C THR A 110 -9.28 4.88 18.48
N PRO A 111 -8.19 5.21 17.78
CA PRO A 111 -7.60 6.53 17.89
C PRO A 111 -8.60 7.59 17.43
N ILE A 112 -8.78 8.64 18.23
CA ILE A 112 -9.71 9.74 17.94
C ILE A 112 -8.99 10.79 17.09
N ALA A 113 -9.47 11.03 15.86
CA ALA A 113 -9.01 12.12 15.01
C ALA A 113 -9.44 13.50 15.59
N VAL A 114 -8.50 14.45 15.68
CA VAL A 114 -8.75 15.83 16.12
C VAL A 114 -9.01 16.76 14.92
N GLU A 115 -9.66 17.88 15.21
CA GLU A 115 -10.36 18.80 14.30
C GLU A 115 -9.58 19.14 13.01
N PRO A 116 -10.16 18.84 11.84
CA PRO A 116 -9.57 19.06 10.52
C PRO A 116 -9.52 20.55 10.14
N ALA A 117 -8.84 20.86 9.03
CA ALA A 117 -8.95 22.17 8.40
C ALA A 117 -10.44 22.53 8.16
N GLU A 118 -10.80 23.81 8.26
CA GLU A 118 -12.18 24.26 8.10
C GLU A 118 -12.80 23.70 6.80
N GLY A 119 -13.96 23.04 6.91
CA GLY A 119 -14.63 22.41 5.77
C GLY A 119 -14.07 21.05 5.36
N TRP A 120 -13.37 20.34 6.25
CA TRP A 120 -12.99 18.94 6.03
C TRP A 120 -13.46 18.07 7.19
N SER A 121 -13.51 16.76 6.96
CA SER A 121 -13.68 15.75 8.01
C SER A 121 -12.93 14.47 7.66
N PHE A 122 -12.61 13.65 8.66
CA PHE A 122 -11.94 12.36 8.48
C PHE A 122 -12.84 11.23 8.97
N GLU A 123 -13.08 10.24 8.12
CA GLU A 123 -13.94 9.09 8.40
C GLU A 123 -13.16 7.77 8.29
N GLY A 124 -13.65 6.75 8.99
CA GLY A 124 -13.13 5.38 8.88
C GLY A 124 -11.64 5.26 9.22
N VAL A 125 -11.08 6.13 10.07
CA VAL A 125 -9.65 6.17 10.33
C VAL A 125 -9.20 4.92 11.10
N ARG A 126 -8.14 4.28 10.63
CA ARG A 126 -7.53 3.09 11.23
C ARG A 126 -6.02 3.22 11.24
N VAL A 127 -5.42 2.87 12.38
CA VAL A 127 -3.97 2.78 12.56
C VAL A 127 -3.60 1.32 12.74
N GLN A 128 -2.63 0.81 11.99
CA GLN A 128 -2.18 -0.57 12.12
C GLN A 128 -0.66 -0.70 11.94
N PRO A 129 -0.03 -1.75 12.51
CA PRO A 129 1.39 -2.02 12.28
C PRO A 129 1.72 -2.26 10.80
N ASP A 130 2.80 -1.65 10.34
CA ASP A 130 3.44 -2.00 9.07
C ASP A 130 4.45 -3.14 9.30
N SER A 131 4.10 -4.35 8.87
CA SER A 131 5.00 -5.51 8.97
C SER A 131 6.23 -5.42 8.05
N GLY A 132 6.19 -4.58 7.02
CA GLY A 132 7.26 -4.43 6.04
C GLY A 132 8.33 -3.43 6.43
N LEU A 133 7.95 -2.23 6.87
CA LEU A 133 8.88 -1.13 7.12
C LEU A 133 9.20 -0.87 8.61
N GLY A 134 8.51 -1.52 9.54
CA GLY A 134 8.75 -1.32 10.97
C GLY A 134 8.22 0.03 11.45
N GLY A 135 6.91 0.21 11.34
CA GLY A 135 6.20 1.44 11.70
C GLY A 135 4.70 1.23 11.84
N LEU A 136 3.94 2.29 11.61
CA LEU A 136 2.48 2.28 11.54
C LEU A 136 2.02 2.79 10.18
N ILE A 137 0.92 2.23 9.69
CA ILE A 137 0.15 2.74 8.56
C ILE A 137 -1.15 3.32 9.10
N VAL A 138 -1.51 4.51 8.60
CA VAL A 138 -2.81 5.14 8.86
C VAL A 138 -3.61 5.14 7.57
N TYR A 139 -4.75 4.47 7.59
CA TYR A 139 -5.76 4.53 6.54
C TYR A 139 -6.95 5.37 6.99
N GLY A 140 -7.68 5.94 6.04
CA GLY A 140 -8.93 6.63 6.30
C GLY A 140 -9.46 7.29 5.04
N GLU A 141 -10.52 8.07 5.20
CA GLU A 141 -11.05 8.93 4.14
C GLU A 141 -11.09 10.39 4.60
N ALA A 142 -10.71 11.30 3.71
CA ALA A 142 -10.94 12.72 3.87
C ALA A 142 -12.20 13.12 3.10
N LEU A 143 -13.17 13.74 3.78
CA LEU A 143 -14.40 14.26 3.20
C LEU A 143 -14.29 15.78 3.05
N ASN A 144 -14.58 16.29 1.85
CA ASN A 144 -14.54 17.71 1.53
C ASN A 144 -15.91 18.37 1.77
N ASP A 145 -16.10 18.95 2.94
CA ASP A 145 -17.31 19.66 3.36
C ASP A 145 -17.24 21.19 3.10
N SER A 146 -16.22 21.66 2.36
CA SER A 146 -15.98 23.10 2.14
C SER A 146 -16.98 23.76 1.18
N GLY A 147 -17.84 22.97 0.53
CA GLY A 147 -18.79 23.44 -0.49
C GLY A 147 -18.15 23.81 -1.84
N ALA A 148 -16.83 23.67 -1.99
CA ALA A 148 -16.10 23.93 -3.23
C ALA A 148 -15.08 22.82 -3.53
N PRO A 149 -14.68 22.60 -4.80
CA PRO A 149 -13.61 21.64 -5.10
C PRO A 149 -12.28 22.12 -4.51
N GLN A 150 -11.57 21.21 -3.85
CA GLN A 150 -10.32 21.51 -3.16
C GLN A 150 -9.20 20.61 -3.64
N ARG A 151 -8.09 21.19 -4.06
CA ARG A 151 -6.85 20.50 -4.37
C ARG A 151 -6.09 20.20 -3.08
N VAL A 152 -5.69 18.95 -2.90
CA VAL A 152 -4.93 18.50 -1.74
C VAL A 152 -3.43 18.76 -1.97
N LEU A 153 -2.83 19.48 -1.03
CA LEU A 153 -1.40 19.84 -1.04
C LEU A 153 -0.56 18.94 -0.14
N GLY A 154 -1.19 18.34 0.87
CA GLY A 154 -0.52 17.46 1.82
C GLY A 154 -1.46 16.94 2.89
N LEU A 155 -1.11 15.78 3.44
CA LEU A 155 -1.78 15.19 4.59
C LEU A 155 -0.74 14.87 5.67
N GLN A 156 -1.03 15.21 6.92
CA GLN A 156 -0.13 15.02 8.05
C GLN A 156 -0.82 14.26 9.17
N SER A 157 -0.03 13.50 9.93
CA SER A 157 -0.51 12.82 11.15
C SER A 157 0.38 13.11 12.34
N VAL A 158 -0.22 13.25 13.51
CA VAL A 158 0.46 13.26 14.81
C VAL A 158 -0.07 12.11 15.64
N LEU A 159 0.79 11.12 15.89
CA LEU A 159 0.49 9.95 16.71
C LEU A 159 0.85 10.25 18.16
N TYR A 160 0.05 9.73 19.10
CA TYR A 160 0.29 9.88 20.53
C TYR A 160 0.22 8.53 21.23
N ASP A 161 1.01 8.39 22.29
CA ASP A 161 0.84 7.30 23.25
C ASP A 161 -0.28 7.57 24.27
N SER A 162 -0.54 6.59 25.13
CA SER A 162 -1.53 6.63 26.21
C SER A 162 -1.28 7.71 27.25
N GLN A 163 -0.09 8.29 27.30
CA GLN A 163 0.24 9.43 28.16
C GLN A 163 0.02 10.77 27.45
N GLY A 164 -0.45 10.76 26.21
CA GLY A 164 -0.65 11.95 25.38
C GLY A 164 0.65 12.54 24.85
N LYS A 165 1.77 11.79 24.86
CA LYS A 165 3.03 12.24 24.30
C LYS A 165 3.09 11.92 22.81
N SER A 166 3.47 12.91 22.02
CA SER A 166 3.66 12.73 20.58
C SER A 166 4.76 11.71 20.28
N LEU A 167 4.42 10.74 19.44
CA LEU A 167 5.27 9.69 18.89
C LEU A 167 5.81 10.05 17.51
N THR A 168 5.12 10.92 16.77
CA THR A 168 5.52 11.29 15.42
C THR A 168 6.79 12.13 15.45
N LYS A 169 7.83 11.62 14.80
CA LYS A 169 9.04 12.39 14.51
C LYS A 169 9.05 12.89 13.07
N GLU A 170 8.51 12.09 12.14
CA GLU A 170 8.45 12.39 10.70
C GLU A 170 7.40 11.48 10.03
N VAL A 171 6.57 12.04 9.15
CA VAL A 171 5.75 11.26 8.20
C VAL A 171 6.63 11.00 7.00
N VAL A 172 6.74 9.74 6.58
CA VAL A 172 7.75 9.33 5.59
C VAL A 172 7.15 9.19 4.19
N ASP A 173 5.88 8.82 4.11
CA ASP A 173 5.18 8.70 2.85
C ASP A 173 3.69 9.04 3.04
N ASP A 174 3.14 9.75 2.06
CA ASP A 174 1.76 10.17 2.01
C ASP A 174 1.17 9.89 0.61
N TYR A 175 0.06 9.16 0.57
CA TYR A 175 -0.52 8.67 -0.68
C TYR A 175 -2.03 8.82 -0.71
N TRP A 176 -2.54 9.37 -1.82
CA TRP A 176 -3.97 9.51 -2.10
C TRP A 176 -4.21 9.53 -3.63
N PRO A 177 -5.38 9.09 -4.12
CA PRO A 177 -5.59 8.90 -5.56
C PRO A 177 -5.93 10.18 -6.32
N LEU A 178 -6.47 11.21 -5.66
CA LEU A 178 -7.06 12.39 -6.29
C LEU A 178 -6.33 13.67 -5.91
N GLU A 179 -5.82 14.42 -6.89
CA GLU A 179 -5.28 15.74 -6.59
C GLU A 179 -6.36 16.73 -6.14
N THR A 180 -7.57 16.67 -6.73
CA THR A 180 -8.70 17.53 -6.36
C THR A 180 -9.92 16.72 -5.96
N VAL A 181 -10.50 17.06 -4.81
CA VAL A 181 -11.70 16.42 -4.27
C VAL A 181 -12.89 17.35 -4.53
N PRO A 182 -13.97 16.89 -5.20
CA PRO A 182 -15.16 17.71 -5.41
C PRO A 182 -15.87 18.01 -4.06
N PRO A 183 -16.79 18.99 -4.01
CA PRO A 183 -17.65 19.20 -2.85
C PRO A 183 -18.38 17.90 -2.46
N GLU A 184 -18.48 17.62 -1.17
CA GLU A 184 -19.06 16.39 -0.61
C GLU A 184 -18.33 15.10 -1.05
N GLY A 185 -17.21 15.26 -1.76
CA GLY A 185 -16.38 14.17 -2.24
C GLY A 185 -15.55 13.55 -1.14
N ARG A 186 -15.32 12.25 -1.26
CA ARG A 186 -14.49 11.45 -0.35
C ARG A 186 -13.23 10.97 -1.04
N MET A 187 -12.09 11.13 -0.39
CA MET A 187 -10.79 10.70 -0.88
C MET A 187 -10.14 9.75 0.13
N PRO A 188 -9.91 8.47 -0.21
CA PRO A 188 -9.15 7.60 0.67
C PRO A 188 -7.69 8.03 0.69
N PHE A 189 -7.01 7.78 1.81
CA PHE A 189 -5.60 8.09 1.98
C PHE A 189 -4.87 6.96 2.71
N GLU A 190 -3.55 6.97 2.55
CA GLU A 190 -2.60 6.16 3.30
C GLU A 190 -1.44 7.03 3.77
N LEU A 191 -1.08 6.92 5.05
CA LEU A 191 0.11 7.58 5.62
C LEU A 191 1.00 6.53 6.27
N THR A 192 2.30 6.56 5.95
CA THR A 192 3.30 5.69 6.60
C THR A 192 4.12 6.48 7.60
N VAL A 193 4.14 6.00 8.86
CA VAL A 193 4.89 6.60 9.97
C VAL A 193 5.91 5.60 10.50
N LEU A 194 7.21 5.90 10.32
CA LEU A 194 8.28 5.02 10.77
C LEU A 194 8.60 5.21 12.25
N GLY A 195 8.94 4.11 12.93
CA GLY A 195 9.48 4.13 14.30
C GLY A 195 8.51 3.60 15.36
N PRO A 196 7.34 4.23 15.59
CA PRO A 196 6.34 3.71 16.50
C PRO A 196 5.79 2.36 16.02
N SER A 197 5.59 1.42 16.93
CA SER A 197 4.91 0.13 16.64
C SER A 197 3.46 0.10 17.11
N GLN A 198 3.03 1.12 17.86
CA GLN A 198 1.69 1.29 18.39
C GLN A 198 1.43 2.78 18.64
N ALA A 199 0.16 3.18 18.57
CA ALA A 199 -0.32 4.52 18.92
C ALA A 199 -1.70 4.38 19.54
N ASP A 200 -1.99 5.17 20.57
CA ASP A 200 -3.27 5.19 21.26
C ASP A 200 -4.21 6.27 20.68
N ARG A 201 -3.64 7.29 20.02
CA ARG A 201 -4.38 8.38 19.35
C ARG A 201 -3.65 8.83 18.08
N VAL A 202 -4.41 9.27 17.08
CA VAL A 202 -3.92 9.92 15.87
C VAL A 202 -4.67 11.22 15.65
N GLU A 203 -3.96 12.30 15.37
CA GLU A 203 -4.54 13.56 14.92
C GLU A 203 -4.15 13.76 13.46
N LEU A 204 -5.09 14.19 12.63
CA LEU A 204 -4.90 14.33 11.19
C LEU A 204 -5.09 15.78 10.78
N GLN A 205 -4.28 16.24 9.83
CA GLN A 205 -4.38 17.57 9.25
C GLN A 205 -4.25 17.46 7.74
N ILE A 206 -5.03 18.26 7.02
CA ILE A 206 -4.99 18.35 5.56
C ILE A 206 -4.73 19.80 5.13
N ALA A 207 -3.79 19.98 4.20
CA ALA A 207 -3.52 21.27 3.58
C ALA A 207 -4.12 21.28 2.18
N THR A 208 -4.92 22.30 1.86
CA THR A 208 -5.65 22.39 0.59
C THR A 208 -5.63 23.81 -0.02
N GLU A 209 -5.95 23.89 -1.31
CA GLU A 209 -6.23 25.13 -2.04
C GLU A 209 -7.43 24.93 -2.98
N PRO A 210 -8.13 25.98 -3.43
CA PRO A 210 -9.19 25.84 -4.43
C PRO A 210 -8.69 25.13 -5.70
N GLY A 211 -9.47 24.17 -6.20
CA GLY A 211 -9.12 23.36 -7.37
C GLY A 211 -10.23 23.30 -8.42
N ASN A 212 -9.97 22.56 -9.51
CA ASN A 212 -11.00 22.22 -10.50
C ASN A 212 -11.53 20.83 -10.20
N ALA A 213 -12.85 20.70 -10.07
CA ALA A 213 -13.46 19.40 -9.80
C ALA A 213 -13.10 18.40 -10.92
N PRO A 214 -12.66 17.18 -10.57
CA PRO A 214 -12.64 16.10 -11.55
C PRO A 214 -14.07 15.80 -11.99
N ARG A 215 -14.22 15.14 -13.15
CA ARG A 215 -15.53 14.68 -13.59
C ARG A 215 -16.04 13.55 -12.71
N THR A 216 -17.33 13.57 -12.39
CA THR A 216 -18.01 12.58 -11.51
C THR A 216 -19.29 12.02 -12.13
N ASP A 217 -19.57 12.36 -13.38
CA ASP A 217 -20.78 12.02 -14.13
C ASP A 217 -20.72 10.61 -14.74
N PHE A 218 -20.41 9.63 -13.89
CA PHE A 218 -20.36 8.22 -14.23
C PHE A 218 -21.42 7.44 -13.45
N GLU A 219 -22.12 6.54 -14.15
CA GLU A 219 -23.01 5.57 -13.51
C GLU A 219 -22.25 4.26 -13.32
N LEU A 220 -22.12 3.82 -12.06
CA LEU A 220 -21.52 2.54 -11.71
C LEU A 220 -22.62 1.50 -11.47
N SER A 221 -22.44 0.31 -12.05
CA SER A 221 -23.40 -0.79 -11.91
C SER A 221 -22.69 -2.14 -11.80
N ASN A 222 -23.42 -3.16 -11.37
CA ASN A 222 -22.92 -4.54 -11.24
C ASN A 222 -21.63 -4.64 -10.41
N ILE A 223 -21.54 -3.83 -9.35
CA ILE A 223 -20.37 -3.75 -8.49
C ILE A 223 -20.28 -5.02 -7.65
N LYS A 224 -19.11 -5.67 -7.65
CA LYS A 224 -18.85 -6.90 -6.89
C LYS A 224 -17.40 -6.96 -6.41
N GLY A 225 -17.20 -7.45 -5.19
CA GLY A 225 -15.91 -7.83 -4.64
C GLY A 225 -15.49 -9.22 -5.10
N ILE A 226 -14.21 -9.37 -5.43
CA ILE A 226 -13.57 -10.63 -5.83
C ILE A 226 -12.33 -10.80 -4.97
N GLU A 227 -12.36 -11.82 -4.12
CA GLU A 227 -11.22 -12.25 -3.33
C GLU A 227 -10.25 -13.04 -4.21
N GLN A 228 -8.99 -12.60 -4.25
CA GLN A 228 -7.88 -13.30 -4.88
C GLN A 228 -6.86 -13.72 -3.81
N GLU A 229 -5.81 -14.43 -4.21
CA GLU A 229 -4.81 -14.98 -3.28
C GLU A 229 -4.12 -13.88 -2.46
N THR A 230 -3.71 -12.78 -3.09
CA THR A 230 -3.00 -11.67 -2.44
C THR A 230 -3.81 -10.38 -2.37
N ASP A 231 -4.86 -10.26 -3.18
CA ASP A 231 -5.57 -9.02 -3.41
C ASP A 231 -7.08 -9.17 -3.21
N TYR A 232 -7.73 -8.06 -2.93
CA TYR A 232 -9.18 -7.93 -3.03
C TYR A 232 -9.51 -6.92 -4.13
N CYS A 233 -10.16 -7.39 -5.19
CA CYS A 233 -10.53 -6.55 -6.32
C CYS A 233 -12.00 -6.21 -6.26
N VAL A 234 -12.34 -4.94 -6.46
CA VAL A 234 -13.71 -4.50 -6.67
C VAL A 234 -13.89 -4.22 -8.16
N THR A 235 -14.81 -4.96 -8.78
CA THR A 235 -15.10 -4.87 -10.21
C THR A 235 -16.50 -4.34 -10.44
N GLY A 236 -16.72 -3.67 -11.55
CA GLY A 236 -18.04 -3.16 -11.93
C GLY A 236 -18.11 -2.79 -13.41
N ARG A 237 -19.20 -2.13 -13.78
CA ARG A 237 -19.36 -1.48 -15.08
C ARG A 237 -19.54 0.01 -14.87
N ALA A 238 -18.81 0.81 -15.64
CA ALA A 238 -18.94 2.26 -15.65
C ALA A 238 -19.56 2.72 -16.97
N ARG A 239 -20.53 3.62 -16.89
CA ARG A 239 -21.15 4.30 -18.03
C ARG A 239 -20.83 5.80 -17.95
N ASN A 240 -20.27 6.36 -19.02
CA ASN A 240 -19.96 7.78 -19.10
C ASN A 240 -21.19 8.55 -19.61
N LEU A 241 -21.83 9.33 -18.73
CA LEU A 241 -23.04 10.08 -19.04
C LEU A 241 -22.78 11.48 -19.62
N GLY A 242 -21.51 11.91 -19.65
CA GLY A 242 -21.15 13.25 -20.10
C GLY A 242 -20.37 13.27 -21.40
N GLN A 243 -19.34 14.12 -21.44
CA GLN A 243 -18.51 14.31 -22.62
C GLN A 243 -17.47 13.19 -22.75
N PRO A 244 -16.76 13.08 -23.88
CA PRO A 244 -15.53 12.28 -23.96
C PRO A 244 -14.53 12.69 -22.86
N LEU A 245 -13.71 11.74 -22.39
CA LEU A 245 -12.61 12.00 -21.46
C LEU A 245 -11.42 12.57 -22.21
N ASN A 246 -10.59 13.36 -21.53
CA ASN A 246 -9.36 13.86 -22.13
C ASN A 246 -8.24 12.83 -22.00
N GLU A 247 -8.13 12.18 -20.84
CA GLU A 247 -7.01 11.26 -20.55
C GLU A 247 -7.47 9.87 -20.13
N TYR A 248 -8.19 9.75 -19.01
CA TYR A 248 -8.57 8.46 -18.46
C TYR A 248 -9.77 8.54 -17.50
N LEU A 249 -10.40 7.37 -17.31
CA LEU A 249 -11.31 7.06 -16.23
C LEU A 249 -10.50 6.41 -15.11
N MET A 250 -10.42 7.06 -13.95
CA MET A 250 -9.87 6.46 -12.74
C MET A 250 -10.98 5.84 -11.93
N THR A 251 -10.73 4.66 -11.37
CA THR A 251 -11.59 4.03 -10.38
C THR A 251 -10.81 3.77 -9.10
N VAL A 252 -11.48 3.93 -7.96
CA VAL A 252 -10.91 3.65 -6.64
C VAL A 252 -11.82 2.68 -5.91
N ALA A 253 -11.25 1.57 -5.47
CA ALA A 253 -11.88 0.64 -4.55
C ALA A 253 -11.48 1.01 -3.12
N VAL A 254 -12.45 1.19 -2.22
CA VAL A 254 -12.20 1.40 -0.79
C VAL A 254 -12.75 0.21 -0.04
N LEU A 255 -11.93 -0.41 0.82
CA LEU A 255 -12.28 -1.60 1.58
C LEU A 255 -12.47 -1.24 3.04
N TYR A 256 -13.51 -1.78 3.66
CA TYR A 256 -13.87 -1.51 5.05
C TYR A 256 -13.96 -2.80 5.87
N ASP A 257 -13.63 -2.69 7.16
CA ASP A 257 -13.97 -3.70 8.16
C ASP A 257 -15.43 -3.55 8.65
N ASP A 258 -15.84 -4.40 9.60
CA ASP A 258 -17.18 -4.45 10.17
C ASP A 258 -17.52 -3.26 11.07
N ASP A 259 -16.51 -2.49 11.49
CA ASP A 259 -16.64 -1.23 12.22
C ASP A 259 -16.65 0.00 11.28
N ASP A 260 -16.83 -0.20 9.96
CA ASP A 260 -16.77 0.84 8.92
C ASP A 260 -15.43 1.61 8.87
N ARG A 261 -14.33 0.99 9.30
CA ARG A 261 -12.99 1.58 9.16
C ARG A 261 -12.32 1.15 7.86
N VAL A 262 -11.59 2.06 7.23
CA VAL A 262 -10.82 1.78 6.02
C VAL A 262 -9.68 0.83 6.37
N ILE A 263 -9.63 -0.31 5.69
CA ILE A 263 -8.57 -1.32 5.89
C ILE A 263 -7.54 -1.33 4.77
N ASN A 264 -7.94 -0.92 3.57
CA ASN A 264 -7.07 -0.66 2.42
C ASN A 264 -7.88 0.03 1.30
N TRP A 265 -7.20 0.49 0.25
CA TRP A 265 -7.81 0.97 -0.97
C TRP A 265 -6.91 0.71 -2.18
N GLY A 266 -7.49 0.72 -3.36
CA GLY A 266 -6.81 0.37 -4.61
C GLY A 266 -7.27 1.24 -5.77
N ILE A 267 -6.46 1.32 -6.81
CA ILE A 267 -6.76 2.14 -8.00
C ILE A 267 -6.78 1.29 -9.26
N GLY A 268 -7.63 1.69 -10.19
CA GLY A 268 -7.69 1.17 -11.56
C GLY A 268 -7.82 2.33 -12.54
N TYR A 269 -7.26 2.16 -13.73
CA TYR A 269 -7.32 3.16 -14.80
C TYR A 269 -7.88 2.52 -16.06
N GLN A 270 -8.73 3.25 -16.77
CA GLN A 270 -9.11 2.95 -18.15
C GLN A 270 -8.78 4.15 -19.05
N PRO A 271 -8.05 3.96 -20.15
CA PRO A 271 -7.78 5.03 -21.11
C PRO A 271 -9.07 5.67 -21.65
N ALA A 272 -9.02 6.95 -22.02
CA ALA A 272 -10.17 7.67 -22.58
C ALA A 272 -10.78 6.96 -23.81
N ASP A 273 -9.94 6.42 -24.70
CA ASP A 273 -10.38 5.70 -25.91
C ASP A 273 -11.19 4.42 -25.59
N ASP A 274 -11.03 3.87 -24.39
CA ASP A 274 -11.71 2.67 -23.90
C ASP A 274 -12.94 2.99 -23.02
N ALA A 275 -13.24 4.27 -22.81
CA ALA A 275 -14.35 4.75 -21.98
C ALA A 275 -15.45 5.43 -22.82
N PRO A 276 -16.29 4.63 -23.51
CA PRO A 276 -17.23 5.15 -24.49
C PRO A 276 -18.30 6.04 -23.84
N VAL A 277 -18.77 7.03 -24.59
CA VAL A 277 -19.82 7.97 -24.18
C VAL A 277 -21.20 7.41 -24.50
N GLY A 278 -22.17 7.66 -23.62
CA GLY A 278 -23.57 7.34 -23.86
C GLY A 278 -24.00 6.02 -23.22
N ASP A 279 -24.58 5.11 -24.00
CA ASP A 279 -25.21 3.88 -23.49
C ASP A 279 -24.23 2.72 -23.29
N GLU A 280 -23.02 2.86 -23.84
CA GLU A 280 -21.98 1.84 -23.71
C GLU A 280 -21.34 1.89 -22.32
N THR A 281 -20.91 0.72 -21.84
CA THR A 281 -20.31 0.57 -20.53
C THR A 281 -18.96 -0.13 -20.64
N VAL A 282 -17.97 0.33 -19.89
CA VAL A 282 -16.66 -0.32 -19.76
C VAL A 282 -16.57 -1.12 -18.47
N ILE A 283 -15.87 -2.26 -18.49
CA ILE A 283 -15.57 -3.01 -17.26
C ILE A 283 -14.46 -2.27 -16.53
N VAL A 284 -14.69 -1.97 -15.26
CA VAL A 284 -13.70 -1.34 -14.39
C VAL A 284 -13.32 -2.27 -13.25
N SER A 285 -12.08 -2.15 -12.78
CA SER A 285 -11.56 -2.94 -11.68
C SER A 285 -10.49 -2.13 -10.94
N ALA A 286 -10.57 -2.10 -9.62
CA ALA A 286 -9.53 -1.59 -8.75
C ALA A 286 -9.22 -2.64 -7.68
N CYS A 287 -7.94 -2.93 -7.47
CA CYS A 287 -7.48 -3.98 -6.57
C CYS A 287 -6.60 -3.39 -5.47
N ALA A 288 -6.77 -3.86 -4.25
CA ALA A 288 -5.95 -3.51 -3.10
C ALA A 288 -5.35 -4.78 -2.49
N GLU A 289 -4.10 -4.69 -2.01
CA GLU A 289 -3.43 -5.80 -1.33
C GLU A 289 -4.17 -6.16 -0.04
N ARG A 290 -4.27 -7.46 0.27
CA ARG A 290 -5.00 -7.93 1.45
C ARG A 290 -4.02 -8.29 2.57
N PHE A 291 -3.79 -7.35 3.49
CA PHE A 291 -2.96 -7.59 4.69
C PHE A 291 -3.69 -8.42 5.77
N ASN A 292 -4.11 -9.64 5.45
CA ASN A 292 -4.87 -10.54 6.34
C ASN A 292 -6.17 -9.94 6.91
N ASN A 293 -6.66 -8.84 6.34
CA ASN A 293 -7.88 -8.18 6.76
C ASN A 293 -9.10 -8.91 6.17
N VAL A 294 -10.14 -9.03 6.99
CA VAL A 294 -11.47 -9.46 6.52
C VAL A 294 -12.18 -8.23 5.97
N VAL A 295 -12.61 -8.31 4.71
CA VAL A 295 -13.38 -7.23 4.06
C VAL A 295 -14.86 -7.44 4.39
N ALA A 296 -15.47 -6.51 5.13
CA ALA A 296 -16.89 -6.56 5.47
C ALA A 296 -17.73 -5.77 4.46
N ARG A 297 -17.21 -4.64 3.97
CA ARG A 297 -17.84 -3.78 2.98
C ARG A 297 -16.81 -3.24 2.00
N TYR A 298 -17.25 -2.89 0.79
CA TYR A 298 -16.44 -2.21 -0.20
C TYR A 298 -17.26 -1.17 -0.94
N ASP A 299 -16.59 -0.10 -1.37
CA ASP A 299 -17.12 0.91 -2.27
C ASP A 299 -16.27 0.97 -3.54
N LEU A 300 -16.91 1.25 -4.69
CA LEU A 300 -16.23 1.57 -5.94
C LEU A 300 -16.65 2.96 -6.37
N ARG A 301 -15.67 3.81 -6.68
CA ARG A 301 -15.88 5.20 -7.10
C ARG A 301 -15.13 5.47 -8.40
N ALA A 302 -15.59 6.44 -9.17
CA ALA A 302 -15.05 6.75 -10.48
C ALA A 302 -14.92 8.26 -10.69
N TRP A 303 -13.81 8.67 -11.32
CA TRP A 303 -13.53 10.05 -11.70
C TRP A 303 -12.90 10.10 -13.09
N GLY A 304 -13.15 11.20 -13.80
CA GLY A 304 -12.62 11.42 -15.15
C GLY A 304 -11.76 12.67 -15.22
N GLU A 305 -10.72 12.59 -16.05
CA GLU A 305 -9.89 13.72 -16.48
C GLU A 305 -10.03 13.97 -17.99
#